data_AF-A0A1I8P6V4-F1
#
_entry.id   AF-A0A1I8P6V4-F1
#
_cell.length_a   1.000
_cell.length_b   1.000
_cell.length_c   1.000
_cell.angle_alpha   90.00
_cell.angle_beta   90.00
_cell.angle_gamma   90.00
#
_symmetry.space_group_name_H-M   'P 1'
#
loop_
_entity.id
_entity.type
_entity.pdbx_description
1 polymer ?
#
loop_
_entity_poly.entity_id
_entity_poly.type
_entity_poly.pdbx_seq_one_letter_code
_entity_poly.pdbx_strand_id
1 'polypeptide(L)'
;MLTRTQKLILGVSILILVDVIWVTSSELTKFLYEDEHFEKPFFCTYFKTSMFTIYLLVIGLIAPWKESCERQNGNYSMMDQNSEDDSYYSHHPSLSDPTFVPIRSAASIGNGPISGTESDDSSIRSVRFSKLAEVREMSAHEATEALMARLSYTASMRINRQKSHHKTAKTALLFCVLWFLANYLFQVSLQMTETAVVTLLSSSSSLFTLALAAFFPSASGDKFTITKIIAVILNISGVVTITISDIHDTNFSRGALLALFSAFFYAAYLVFVKRKSDTEEKVDIPLFFGFVGLWNLLLMWPVFFILNFTKIEKFELPNQNQFAILFLNGLIGTVISEALWLWGCFLTSSLIGTIAMTLQIPLSILFDVILKRKPYSPLFYIGSLPIFFALILVALLMRNDESDPLMRLCKVIYRKFCSCKKPNIVRINDEEQQESLIGSND
;
A
#
# COMPACT_ATOMS: atom_id res chain seq x y z
N MET A 1 -26.01 -15.63 0.66
CA MET A 1 -25.45 -14.36 0.13
C MET A 1 -25.92 -13.23 1.04
N LEU A 2 -25.01 -12.48 1.68
CA LEU A 2 -25.40 -11.27 2.43
C LEU A 2 -25.92 -10.20 1.46
N THR A 3 -26.99 -9.49 1.85
CA THR A 3 -27.49 -8.34 1.10
C THR A 3 -26.47 -7.19 1.13
N ARG A 4 -26.51 -6.29 0.15
CA ARG A 4 -25.58 -5.14 0.06
C ARG A 4 -25.63 -4.27 1.33
N THR A 5 -26.81 -4.08 1.90
CA THR A 5 -27.01 -3.35 3.16
C THR A 5 -26.40 -4.08 4.34
N GLN A 6 -26.56 -5.41 4.44
CA GLN A 6 -25.91 -6.21 5.50
C GLN A 6 -24.38 -6.15 5.41
N LYS A 7 -23.81 -6.18 4.20
CA LYS A 7 -22.35 -6.03 4.01
C LYS A 7 -21.84 -4.66 4.47
N LEU A 8 -22.59 -3.60 4.15
CA LEU A 8 -22.25 -2.23 4.57
C LEU A 8 -22.34 -2.07 6.09
N ILE A 9 -23.41 -2.56 6.72
CA ILE A 9 -23.58 -2.50 8.18
C ILE A 9 -22.45 -3.28 8.85
N LEU A 10 -22.18 -4.50 8.40
CA LEU A 10 -21.09 -5.33 8.93
C LEU A 10 -19.73 -4.62 8.81
N GLY A 11 -19.41 -4.07 7.64
CA GLY A 11 -18.15 -3.38 7.43
C GLY A 11 -18.00 -2.10 8.27
N VAL A 12 -19.07 -1.32 8.43
CA VAL A 12 -19.06 -0.15 9.32
C VAL A 12 -18.89 -0.57 10.79
N SER A 13 -19.58 -1.64 11.23
CA SER A 13 -19.39 -2.18 12.59
C SER A 13 -17.97 -2.66 12.83
N ILE A 14 -17.33 -3.29 11.84
CA ILE A 14 -15.92 -3.72 11.93
C ILE A 14 -15.00 -2.51 12.02
N LEU A 15 -15.21 -1.46 11.23
CA LEU A 15 -14.38 -0.25 11.27
C LEU A 15 -14.46 0.47 12.63
N ILE A 16 -15.66 0.61 13.19
CA ILE A 16 -15.82 1.20 14.54
C ILE A 16 -15.12 0.35 15.60
N LEU A 17 -15.19 -0.98 15.49
CA LEU A 17 -14.48 -1.88 16.39
C LEU A 17 -12.95 -1.69 16.29
N VAL A 18 -12.44 -1.53 15.08
CA VAL A 18 -11.01 -1.25 14.84
C VAL A 18 -10.59 0.06 15.50
N ASP A 19 -11.37 1.12 15.38
CA ASP A 19 -11.05 2.41 16.00
C ASP A 19 -10.92 2.28 17.53
N VAL A 20 -11.83 1.51 18.16
CA VAL A 20 -11.75 1.22 19.60
C VAL A 20 -10.51 0.40 19.94
N ILE A 21 -10.16 -0.59 19.12
CA ILE A 21 -8.96 -1.41 19.32
C ILE A 21 -7.69 -0.54 19.22
N TRP A 22 -7.61 0.37 18.25
CA TRP A 22 -6.43 1.23 18.08
C TRP A 22 -6.27 2.25 19.18
N VAL A 23 -7.36 2.91 19.60
CA VAL A 23 -7.30 3.82 20.75
C VAL A 23 -6.94 3.04 22.01
N THR A 24 -7.54 1.86 22.24
CA THR A 24 -7.17 1.03 23.40
C THR A 24 -5.71 0.53 23.31
N SER A 25 -5.20 0.24 22.10
CA SER A 25 -3.83 -0.21 21.88
C SER A 25 -2.80 0.90 22.17
N SER A 26 -3.06 2.14 21.75
CA SER A 26 -2.19 3.27 22.09
C SER A 26 -2.19 3.52 23.59
N GLU A 27 -3.36 3.48 24.24
CA GLU A 27 -3.50 3.61 25.68
C GLU A 27 -2.79 2.51 26.46
N LEU A 28 -2.93 1.26 26.03
CA LEU A 28 -2.24 0.13 26.64
C LEU A 28 -0.72 0.25 26.48
N THR A 29 -0.25 0.90 25.42
CA THR A 29 1.19 1.19 25.25
C THR A 29 1.65 2.28 26.20
N LYS A 30 0.81 3.29 26.43
CA LYS A 30 1.08 4.34 27.40
C LYS A 30 1.09 3.80 28.83
N PHE A 31 0.14 2.94 29.19
CA PHE A 31 0.12 2.19 30.45
C PHE A 31 1.41 1.38 30.65
N LEU A 32 1.91 0.72 29.59
CA LEU A 32 3.16 -0.04 29.65
C LEU A 32 4.38 0.87 29.95
N TYR A 33 4.36 2.12 29.48
CA TYR A 33 5.43 3.08 29.73
C TYR A 33 5.35 3.70 31.13
N GLU A 34 4.17 4.14 31.57
CA GLU A 34 4.00 4.86 32.83
C GLU A 34 3.88 3.94 34.06
N ASP A 35 3.05 2.89 34.00
CA ASP A 35 2.74 2.06 35.18
C ASP A 35 3.72 0.88 35.33
N GLU A 36 4.03 0.20 34.22
CA GLU A 36 4.95 -0.93 34.20
C GLU A 36 6.42 -0.52 34.02
N HIS A 37 6.70 0.79 33.86
CA HIS A 37 8.04 1.39 33.74
C HIS A 37 8.90 0.79 32.60
N PHE A 38 8.27 0.31 31.53
CA PHE A 38 8.97 -0.27 30.38
C PHE A 38 9.16 0.76 29.26
N GLU A 39 9.95 1.79 29.54
CA GLU A 39 10.22 2.95 28.65
C GLU A 39 11.13 2.61 27.45
N LYS A 40 10.67 1.70 26.58
CA LYS A 40 11.46 1.14 25.47
C LYS A 40 10.72 1.24 24.13
N PRO A 41 10.61 2.45 23.55
CA PRO A 41 9.82 2.70 22.35
C PRO A 41 10.37 1.99 21.11
N PHE A 42 11.69 1.78 21.02
CA PHE A 42 12.27 1.02 19.91
C PHE A 42 11.90 -0.46 20.02
N PHE A 43 12.06 -1.07 21.21
CA PHE A 43 11.66 -2.46 21.44
C PHE A 43 10.17 -2.69 21.16
N CYS A 44 9.30 -1.81 21.68
CA CYS A 44 7.86 -1.89 21.46
C CYS A 44 7.51 -1.79 19.96
N THR A 45 8.10 -0.83 19.25
CA THR A 45 7.90 -0.71 17.80
C THR A 45 8.36 -1.96 17.07
N TYR A 46 9.61 -2.38 17.29
CA TYR A 46 10.21 -3.56 16.66
C TYR A 46 9.37 -4.81 16.86
N PHE A 47 8.92 -5.05 18.09
CA PHE A 47 8.12 -6.22 18.42
C PHE A 47 6.77 -6.19 17.68
N LYS A 48 6.05 -5.06 17.75
CA LYS A 48 4.75 -4.89 17.10
C LYS A 48 4.85 -5.02 15.57
N THR A 49 5.79 -4.34 14.93
CA THR A 49 5.94 -4.38 13.47
C THR A 49 6.41 -5.75 12.97
N SER A 50 7.22 -6.47 13.77
CA SER A 50 7.64 -7.84 13.43
C SER A 50 6.48 -8.82 13.42
N MET A 51 5.42 -8.57 14.20
CA MET A 51 4.24 -9.44 14.25
C MET A 51 3.47 -9.48 12.92
N PHE A 52 3.63 -8.49 12.02
CA PHE A 52 3.09 -8.60 10.66
C PHE A 52 3.62 -9.80 9.88
N THR A 53 4.78 -10.36 10.25
CA THR A 53 5.31 -11.61 9.67
C THR A 53 4.31 -12.77 9.81
N ILE A 54 3.40 -12.73 10.80
CA ILE A 54 2.32 -13.70 10.95
C ILE A 54 1.44 -13.77 9.70
N TYR A 55 1.26 -12.68 8.94
CA TYR A 55 0.53 -12.74 7.66
C TYR A 55 1.19 -13.69 6.65
N LEU A 56 2.53 -13.69 6.57
CA LEU A 56 3.25 -14.64 5.70
C LEU A 56 3.12 -16.07 6.20
N LEU A 57 3.12 -16.28 7.52
CA LEU A 57 2.90 -17.61 8.08
C LEU A 57 1.48 -18.11 7.79
N VAL A 58 0.47 -17.26 7.97
CA VAL A 58 -0.92 -17.59 7.68
C VAL A 58 -1.10 -17.89 6.19
N ILE A 59 -0.60 -17.04 5.30
CA ILE A 59 -0.68 -17.28 3.85
C ILE A 59 0.13 -18.53 3.46
N GLY A 60 1.34 -18.68 3.97
CA GLY A 60 2.25 -19.78 3.67
C GLY A 60 1.78 -21.14 4.19
N LEU A 61 1.04 -21.18 5.31
CA LEU A 61 0.48 -22.40 5.88
C LEU A 61 -0.90 -22.74 5.30
N ILE A 62 -1.76 -21.74 5.06
CA ILE A 62 -3.15 -21.95 4.62
C ILE A 62 -3.25 -22.14 3.10
N ALA A 63 -2.47 -21.41 2.28
CA ALA A 63 -2.50 -21.54 0.83
C ALA A 63 -2.22 -22.98 0.32
N PRO A 64 -1.16 -23.69 0.78
CA PRO A 64 -0.93 -25.07 0.34
C PRO A 64 -2.00 -26.04 0.84
N TRP A 65 -2.64 -25.75 1.98
CA TRP A 65 -3.72 -26.58 2.51
C TRP A 65 -5.01 -26.43 1.68
N LYS A 66 -5.35 -25.20 1.29
CA LYS A 66 -6.49 -24.93 0.40
C LYS A 66 -6.29 -25.53 -0.99
N GLU A 67 -5.11 -25.38 -1.58
CA GLU A 67 -4.78 -25.96 -2.89
C GLU A 67 -4.81 -27.48 -2.87
N SER A 68 -4.41 -28.12 -1.76
CA SER A 68 -4.48 -29.58 -1.60
C SER A 68 -5.92 -30.09 -1.57
N CYS A 69 -6.85 -29.35 -0.95
CA CYS A 69 -8.28 -29.69 -0.94
C CYS A 69 -8.97 -29.46 -2.30
N GLU A 70 -8.65 -28.37 -3.02
CA GLU A 70 -9.23 -28.09 -4.34
C GLU A 70 -8.74 -29.08 -5.42
N ARG A 71 -7.50 -29.56 -5.31
CA ARG A 71 -6.93 -30.58 -6.22
C ARG A 71 -7.69 -31.91 -6.19
N GLN A 72 -8.44 -32.18 -5.12
CA GLN A 72 -9.26 -33.38 -5.00
C GLN A 72 -10.59 -33.29 -5.77
N ASN A 73 -11.05 -32.09 -6.15
CA ASN A 73 -12.41 -31.86 -6.64
C ASN A 73 -12.57 -31.36 -8.09
N GLY A 74 -11.52 -31.19 -8.89
CA GLY A 74 -11.72 -30.87 -10.31
C GLY A 74 -10.46 -30.63 -11.14
N ASN A 75 -10.33 -31.38 -12.25
CA ASN A 75 -9.20 -31.30 -13.19
C ASN A 75 -9.29 -30.15 -14.21
N TYR A 76 -10.20 -29.19 -14.06
CA TYR A 76 -10.39 -28.11 -15.03
C TYR A 76 -10.51 -26.76 -14.32
N SER A 77 -9.51 -25.90 -14.50
CA SER A 77 -9.56 -24.49 -14.13
C SER A 77 -9.94 -23.67 -15.36
N MET A 78 -11.00 -22.85 -15.26
CA MET A 78 -11.36 -21.86 -16.28
C MET A 78 -10.18 -20.88 -16.48
N MET A 79 -9.84 -20.60 -17.74
CA MET A 79 -8.83 -19.61 -18.11
C MET A 79 -9.46 -18.22 -17.97
N ASP A 80 -8.84 -17.32 -17.18
CA ASP A 80 -9.28 -15.92 -17.11
C ASP A 80 -8.72 -15.20 -18.34
N GLN A 81 -9.59 -14.70 -19.23
CA GLN A 81 -9.21 -14.13 -20.54
C GLN A 81 -8.71 -12.67 -20.49
N ASN A 82 -8.58 -12.08 -19.30
CA ASN A 82 -8.35 -10.64 -19.13
C ASN A 82 -6.88 -10.19 -19.10
N SER A 83 -5.91 -11.01 -19.50
CA SER A 83 -4.53 -10.54 -19.71
C SER A 83 -4.39 -10.00 -21.13
N GLU A 84 -4.60 -8.69 -21.29
CA GLU A 84 -4.15 -7.94 -22.47
C GLU A 84 -2.62 -7.94 -22.49
N ASP A 85 -2.02 -9.00 -23.03
CA ASP A 85 -0.59 -9.01 -23.37
C ASP A 85 -0.39 -8.14 -24.62
N ASP A 86 0.13 -6.93 -24.43
CA ASP A 86 0.64 -6.10 -25.50
C ASP A 86 1.78 -6.83 -26.23
N SER A 87 1.44 -7.47 -27.35
CA SER A 87 2.41 -8.09 -28.25
C SER A 87 3.19 -7.01 -29.01
N TYR A 88 4.28 -6.53 -28.40
CA TYR A 88 5.24 -5.65 -29.05
C TYR A 88 6.07 -6.45 -30.06
N TYR A 89 5.61 -6.49 -31.32
CA TYR A 89 6.36 -7.10 -32.42
C TYR A 89 7.66 -6.32 -32.67
N SER A 90 8.75 -6.85 -32.14
CA SER A 90 10.10 -6.35 -32.41
C SER A 90 10.60 -6.97 -33.71
N HIS A 91 10.86 -6.17 -34.74
CA HIS A 91 11.29 -6.63 -36.08
C HIS A 91 12.77 -7.09 -36.17
N HIS A 92 13.38 -7.54 -35.06
CA HIS A 92 14.76 -8.05 -35.07
C HIS A 92 14.80 -9.58 -35.15
N PRO A 93 15.68 -10.17 -35.98
CA PRO A 93 15.86 -11.62 -36.00
C PRO A 93 16.41 -12.10 -34.65
N SER A 94 15.63 -12.91 -33.93
CA SER A 94 15.91 -13.42 -32.58
C SER A 94 16.86 -14.63 -32.53
N LEU A 95 17.36 -15.05 -33.68
CA LEU A 95 18.17 -16.26 -33.83
C LEU A 95 19.55 -15.90 -34.39
N SER A 96 20.57 -16.61 -33.91
CA SER A 96 21.92 -16.54 -34.45
C SER A 96 21.97 -17.03 -35.90
N ASP A 97 23.08 -16.71 -36.57
CA ASP A 97 23.43 -17.32 -37.85
C ASP A 97 23.46 -18.86 -37.74
N PRO A 98 23.10 -19.57 -38.82
CA PRO A 98 22.97 -21.02 -38.81
C PRO A 98 24.31 -21.72 -38.64
N THR A 99 24.40 -22.58 -37.63
CA THR A 99 25.57 -23.45 -37.39
C THR A 99 25.19 -24.91 -37.65
N PHE A 100 25.94 -25.62 -38.50
CA PHE A 100 25.62 -26.99 -38.88
C PHE A 100 26.41 -28.01 -38.05
N VAL A 101 25.70 -28.81 -37.24
CA VAL A 101 26.30 -29.82 -36.35
C VAL A 101 25.96 -31.22 -36.86
N PRO A 102 26.93 -32.17 -36.93
CA PRO A 102 26.66 -33.53 -37.35
C PRO A 102 25.69 -34.24 -36.39
N ILE A 103 24.64 -34.84 -36.94
CA ILE A 103 23.66 -35.63 -36.19
C ILE A 103 24.35 -36.92 -35.78
N ARG A 104 24.52 -37.12 -34.47
CA ARG A 104 25.01 -38.40 -33.92
C ARG A 104 23.92 -39.45 -34.15
N SER A 105 24.00 -40.18 -35.26
CA SER A 105 23.25 -41.42 -35.41
C SER A 105 23.74 -42.40 -34.35
N ALA A 106 22.82 -43.06 -33.64
CA ALA A 106 23.09 -43.99 -32.54
C ALA A 106 24.01 -45.19 -32.88
N ALA A 107 24.57 -45.24 -34.09
CA ALA A 107 25.53 -46.23 -34.56
C ALA A 107 26.94 -46.09 -33.96
N SER A 108 27.25 -45.05 -33.17
CA SER A 108 28.58 -44.85 -32.59
C SER A 108 28.78 -45.37 -31.16
N ILE A 109 27.79 -46.04 -30.56
CA ILE A 109 27.94 -46.71 -29.24
C ILE A 109 28.14 -48.23 -29.38
N GLY A 110 27.88 -48.81 -30.55
CA GLY A 110 28.23 -50.19 -30.86
C GLY A 110 29.31 -50.25 -31.93
N ASN A 111 30.38 -51.01 -31.69
CA ASN A 111 31.41 -51.35 -32.68
C ASN A 111 30.79 -51.96 -33.96
N GLY A 112 30.38 -51.11 -34.91
CA GLY A 112 29.94 -51.50 -36.23
C GLY A 112 30.67 -50.65 -37.29
N PRO A 113 31.23 -51.25 -38.34
CA PRO A 113 32.09 -50.54 -39.27
C PRO A 113 31.30 -49.46 -40.02
N ILE A 114 31.98 -48.34 -40.24
CA ILE A 114 31.53 -47.19 -41.02
C ILE A 114 31.36 -47.68 -42.46
N SER A 115 30.13 -48.01 -42.85
CA SER A 115 29.81 -48.35 -44.23
C SER A 115 29.81 -47.06 -45.05
N GLY A 116 30.94 -46.82 -45.73
CA GLY A 116 31.00 -45.92 -46.87
C GLY A 116 30.19 -46.53 -48.00
N THR A 117 28.99 -46.00 -48.23
CA THR A 117 28.18 -46.34 -49.40
C THR A 117 28.48 -45.34 -50.51
N GLU A 118 29.63 -45.50 -51.14
CA GLU A 118 29.76 -45.24 -52.58
C GLU A 118 29.39 -46.55 -53.28
N SER A 119 28.14 -46.67 -53.74
CA SER A 119 27.81 -47.32 -55.02
C SER A 119 26.30 -47.39 -55.26
N ASP A 120 25.95 -47.00 -56.48
CA ASP A 120 24.98 -47.61 -57.38
C ASP A 120 23.48 -47.48 -57.10
N ASP A 121 22.98 -46.36 -57.62
CA ASP A 121 21.89 -46.27 -58.60
C ASP A 121 21.07 -47.56 -58.87
N SER A 122 19.97 -47.74 -58.12
CA SER A 122 18.79 -48.45 -58.62
C SER A 122 17.51 -48.03 -57.87
N SER A 123 16.72 -47.23 -58.58
CA SER A 123 15.30 -46.85 -58.43
C SER A 123 14.43 -47.56 -57.36
N ILE A 124 14.37 -47.01 -56.15
CA ILE A 124 13.14 -46.75 -55.37
C ILE A 124 13.42 -45.40 -54.70
N ARG A 125 12.54 -44.38 -54.83
CA ARG A 125 12.75 -43.02 -54.27
C ARG A 125 13.24 -43.08 -52.82
N SER A 126 14.55 -43.04 -52.63
CA SER A 126 15.17 -43.06 -51.31
C SER A 126 15.33 -41.62 -50.87
N VAL A 127 14.58 -41.20 -49.85
CA VAL A 127 14.72 -39.87 -49.27
C VAL A 127 16.03 -39.85 -48.48
N ARG A 128 17.06 -39.20 -49.04
CA ARG A 128 18.34 -38.99 -48.36
C ARG A 128 18.21 -37.79 -47.44
N PHE A 129 18.22 -38.02 -46.13
CA PHE A 129 18.24 -36.93 -45.14
C PHE A 129 19.65 -36.36 -45.01
N SER A 130 19.74 -35.03 -44.81
CA SER A 130 20.99 -34.39 -44.42
C SER A 130 21.52 -35.00 -43.12
N LYS A 131 22.81 -35.31 -43.07
CA LYS A 131 23.49 -35.79 -41.85
C LYS A 131 23.89 -34.63 -40.91
N LEU A 132 23.63 -33.39 -41.32
CA LEU A 132 23.89 -32.18 -40.56
C LEU A 132 22.55 -31.61 -40.07
N ALA A 133 22.47 -31.29 -38.78
CA ALA A 133 21.40 -30.51 -38.21
C ALA A 133 21.80 -29.04 -38.22
N GLU A 134 20.91 -28.19 -38.71
CA GLU A 134 21.02 -26.74 -38.53
C GLU A 134 20.64 -26.40 -37.09
N VAL A 135 21.57 -25.81 -36.35
CA VAL A 135 21.38 -25.33 -34.99
C VAL A 135 21.47 -23.81 -35.03
N ARG A 136 20.42 -23.15 -34.57
CA ARG A 136 20.41 -21.70 -34.32
C ARG A 136 20.26 -21.49 -32.83
N GLU A 137 21.14 -20.67 -32.27
CA GLU A 137 21.10 -20.31 -30.87
C GLU A 137 20.23 -19.06 -30.71
N MET A 138 19.35 -19.10 -29.72
CA MET A 138 18.59 -17.92 -29.30
C MET A 138 19.31 -17.26 -28.13
N SER A 139 19.13 -15.96 -27.94
CA SER A 139 19.73 -15.27 -26.81
C SER A 139 19.25 -15.87 -25.48
N ALA A 140 20.08 -15.82 -24.42
CA ALA A 140 19.70 -16.37 -23.12
C ALA A 140 18.40 -15.73 -22.57
N HIS A 141 18.16 -14.46 -22.89
CA HIS A 141 16.92 -13.77 -22.51
C HIS A 141 15.71 -14.35 -23.23
N GLU A 142 15.73 -14.40 -24.57
CA GLU A 142 14.63 -14.96 -25.38
C GLU A 142 14.42 -16.46 -25.12
N ALA A 143 15.49 -17.20 -24.80
CA ALA A 143 15.40 -18.60 -24.39
C ALA A 143 14.54 -18.77 -23.14
N THR A 144 14.71 -17.90 -22.16
CA THR A 144 13.91 -17.96 -20.93
C THR A 144 12.46 -17.58 -21.19
N GLU A 145 12.19 -16.60 -22.05
CA GLU A 145 10.83 -16.21 -22.42
C GLU A 145 10.11 -17.31 -23.22
N ALA A 146 10.78 -17.88 -24.23
CA ALA A 146 10.26 -18.99 -25.02
C ALA A 146 10.04 -20.25 -24.17
N LEU A 147 10.91 -20.51 -23.18
CA LEU A 147 10.71 -21.59 -22.21
C LEU A 147 9.51 -21.31 -21.32
N MET A 148 9.34 -20.08 -20.83
CA MET A 148 8.18 -19.69 -20.01
C MET A 148 6.86 -19.80 -20.77
N ALA A 149 6.84 -19.44 -22.06
CA ALA A 149 5.66 -19.56 -22.92
C ALA A 149 5.24 -21.02 -23.19
N ARG A 150 6.18 -21.97 -23.08
CA ARG A 150 5.91 -23.42 -23.26
C ARG A 150 5.46 -24.14 -21.99
N LEU A 151 5.42 -23.45 -20.85
CA LEU A 151 5.00 -24.06 -19.59
C LEU A 151 3.49 -24.35 -19.58
N SER A 152 3.09 -25.41 -18.88
CA SER A 152 1.67 -25.64 -18.61
C SER A 152 1.09 -24.47 -17.82
N TYR A 153 -0.21 -24.19 -17.97
CA TYR A 153 -0.88 -23.08 -17.27
C TYR A 153 -0.65 -23.10 -15.75
N THR A 154 -0.67 -24.29 -15.13
CA THR A 154 -0.39 -24.42 -13.69
C THR A 154 1.06 -24.10 -13.34
N ALA A 155 2.02 -24.38 -14.23
CA ALA A 155 3.42 -24.04 -14.04
C ALA A 155 3.69 -22.54 -14.28
N SER A 156 3.07 -21.93 -15.31
CA SER A 156 3.18 -20.50 -15.57
C SER A 156 2.60 -19.67 -14.40
N MET A 157 1.45 -20.06 -13.84
CA MET A 157 0.85 -19.41 -12.68
C MET A 157 1.74 -19.46 -11.43
N ARG A 158 2.43 -20.58 -11.16
CA ARG A 158 3.37 -20.69 -10.02
C ARG A 158 4.57 -19.76 -10.19
N ILE A 159 5.14 -19.70 -11.39
CA ILE A 159 6.26 -18.81 -11.68
C ILE A 159 5.83 -17.35 -11.58
N ASN A 160 4.64 -17.00 -12.09
CA ASN A 160 4.15 -15.63 -12.01
C ASN A 160 3.92 -15.20 -10.54
N ARG A 161 3.33 -16.08 -9.71
CA ARG A 161 3.23 -15.86 -8.26
C ARG A 161 4.59 -15.66 -7.60
N GLN A 162 5.57 -16.51 -7.90
CA GLN A 162 6.92 -16.38 -7.34
C GLN A 162 7.60 -15.07 -7.75
N LYS A 163 7.47 -14.67 -9.01
CA LYS A 163 7.97 -13.38 -9.51
C LYS A 163 7.28 -12.21 -8.82
N SER A 164 5.96 -12.26 -8.67
CA SER A 164 5.17 -11.26 -7.93
C SER A 164 5.62 -11.17 -6.47
N HIS A 165 5.78 -12.29 -5.76
CA HIS A 165 6.26 -12.31 -4.38
C HIS A 165 7.65 -11.69 -4.24
N HIS A 166 8.57 -11.96 -5.18
CA HIS A 166 9.91 -11.38 -5.16
C HIS A 166 9.88 -9.86 -5.41
N LYS A 167 9.05 -9.39 -6.35
CA LYS A 167 8.82 -7.96 -6.58
C LYS A 167 8.24 -7.30 -5.33
N THR A 168 7.19 -7.87 -4.75
CA THR A 168 6.55 -7.38 -3.51
C THR A 168 7.50 -7.37 -2.33
N ALA A 169 8.35 -8.39 -2.18
CA ALA A 169 9.38 -8.41 -1.14
C ALA A 169 10.39 -7.28 -1.33
N LYS A 170 10.85 -7.04 -2.57
CA LYS A 170 11.80 -5.96 -2.88
C LYS A 170 11.20 -4.58 -2.63
N THR A 171 9.93 -4.36 -2.98
CA THR A 171 9.24 -3.10 -2.69
C THR A 171 9.01 -2.92 -1.20
N ALA A 172 8.54 -3.96 -0.50
CA ALA A 172 8.36 -3.94 0.95
C ALA A 172 9.63 -3.60 1.73
N LEU A 173 10.81 -4.00 1.25
CA LEU A 173 12.09 -3.64 1.87
C LEU A 173 12.29 -2.12 1.93
N LEU A 174 12.07 -1.42 0.81
CA LEU A 174 12.22 0.04 0.73
C LEU A 174 11.23 0.75 1.66
N PHE A 175 9.99 0.24 1.70
CA PHE A 175 8.93 0.82 2.54
C PHE A 175 9.07 0.48 4.03
N CYS A 176 9.72 -0.63 4.36
CA CYS A 176 9.94 -1.05 5.73
C CYS A 176 10.66 0.02 6.57
N VAL A 177 11.65 0.70 5.99
CA VAL A 177 12.42 1.73 6.71
C VAL A 177 11.54 2.94 7.03
N LEU A 178 10.75 3.42 6.06
CA LEU A 178 9.84 4.56 6.25
C LEU A 178 8.71 4.22 7.23
N TRP A 179 8.13 3.03 7.09
CA TRP A 179 7.10 2.51 8.00
C TRP A 179 7.63 2.42 9.44
N PHE A 180 8.81 1.83 9.62
CA PHE A 180 9.41 1.67 10.93
C PHE A 180 9.74 3.03 11.55
N LEU A 181 10.33 3.95 10.79
CA LEU A 181 10.68 5.28 11.29
C LEU A 181 9.45 6.08 11.71
N ALA A 182 8.37 6.03 10.94
CA ALA A 182 7.10 6.66 11.31
C ALA A 182 6.57 6.08 12.64
N ASN A 183 6.44 4.76 12.73
CA ASN A 183 5.91 4.11 13.93
C ASN A 183 6.82 4.28 15.16
N TYR A 184 8.14 4.31 14.97
CA TYR A 184 9.08 4.57 16.04
C TYR A 184 8.89 5.98 16.61
N LEU A 185 8.85 7.00 15.75
CA LEU A 185 8.61 8.38 16.17
C LEU A 185 7.24 8.56 16.83
N PHE A 186 6.22 7.83 16.36
CA PHE A 186 4.91 7.77 17.02
C PHE A 186 5.01 7.24 18.45
N GLN A 187 5.74 6.13 18.65
CA GLN A 187 5.91 5.55 19.99
C GLN A 187 6.75 6.44 20.93
N VAL A 188 7.81 7.07 20.43
CA VAL A 188 8.60 8.02 21.22
C VAL A 188 7.76 9.24 21.61
N SER A 189 6.91 9.73 20.70
CA SER A 189 5.96 10.81 21.01
C SER A 189 4.97 10.41 22.09
N LEU A 190 4.47 9.17 22.05
CA LEU A 190 3.53 8.62 23.03
C LEU A 190 4.10 8.53 24.46
N GLN A 191 5.41 8.32 24.58
CA GLN A 191 6.11 8.35 25.87
C GLN A 191 6.17 9.77 26.47
N MET A 192 6.21 10.80 25.61
CA MET A 192 6.38 12.18 26.04
C MET A 192 5.07 12.96 26.20
N THR A 193 3.98 12.52 25.57
CA THR A 193 2.72 13.27 25.46
C THR A 193 1.49 12.39 25.67
N GLU A 194 0.31 13.00 25.67
CA GLU A 194 -0.95 12.27 25.74
C GLU A 194 -1.32 11.61 24.42
N THR A 195 -1.90 10.42 24.52
CA THR A 195 -2.42 9.61 23.40
C THR A 195 -3.36 10.41 22.49
N ALA A 196 -4.31 11.17 23.04
CA ALA A 196 -5.18 12.00 22.21
C ALA A 196 -4.42 13.10 21.44
N VAL A 197 -3.40 13.70 22.06
CA VAL A 197 -2.56 14.72 21.40
C VAL A 197 -1.76 14.07 20.27
N VAL A 198 -1.12 12.92 20.51
CA VAL A 198 -0.34 12.20 19.49
C VAL A 198 -1.22 11.75 18.33
N THR A 199 -2.38 11.15 18.60
CA THR A 199 -3.33 10.71 17.57
C THR A 199 -3.80 11.89 16.72
N LEU A 200 -4.16 13.00 17.38
CA LEU A 200 -4.60 14.21 16.71
C LEU A 200 -3.49 14.81 15.86
N LEU A 201 -2.27 14.91 16.37
CA LEU A 201 -1.14 15.47 15.64
C LEU A 201 -0.67 14.54 14.50
N SER A 202 -0.75 13.23 14.69
CA SER A 202 -0.47 12.22 13.66
C SER A 202 -1.49 12.27 12.50
N SER A 203 -2.73 12.67 12.78
CA SER A 203 -3.76 12.89 11.74
C SER A 203 -3.41 14.03 10.76
N SER A 204 -2.45 14.90 11.10
CA SER A 204 -1.86 15.87 10.18
C SER A 204 -1.06 15.23 9.04
N SER A 205 -0.85 13.90 9.05
CA SER A 205 -0.29 13.15 7.93
C SER A 205 -1.07 13.38 6.63
N SER A 206 -2.37 13.66 6.71
CA SER A 206 -3.20 14.07 5.56
C SER A 206 -2.70 15.35 4.87
N LEU A 207 -2.22 16.34 5.63
CA LEU A 207 -1.59 17.56 5.08
C LEU A 207 -0.33 17.21 4.30
N PHE A 208 0.55 16.41 4.91
CA PHE A 208 1.81 16.03 4.27
C PHE A 208 1.57 15.14 3.05
N THR A 209 0.52 14.33 3.07
CA THR A 209 0.11 13.48 1.94
C THR A 209 -0.34 14.35 0.77
N LEU A 210 -1.16 15.38 1.00
CA LEU A 210 -1.56 16.32 -0.04
C LEU A 210 -0.38 17.11 -0.61
N ALA A 211 0.52 17.57 0.26
CA ALA A 211 1.71 18.31 -0.15
C ALA A 211 2.64 17.43 -1.01
N LEU A 212 2.97 16.23 -0.54
CA LEU A 212 3.85 15.29 -1.24
C LEU A 212 3.23 14.74 -2.52
N ALA A 213 1.93 14.44 -2.53
CA ALA A 213 1.22 14.02 -3.75
C ALA A 213 1.24 15.12 -4.82
N ALA A 214 1.24 16.40 -4.43
CA ALA A 214 1.36 17.49 -5.37
C ALA A 214 2.80 17.67 -5.92
N PHE A 215 3.83 17.35 -5.14
CA PHE A 215 5.24 17.32 -5.61
C PHE A 215 5.56 16.08 -6.45
N PHE A 216 4.96 14.93 -6.12
CA PHE A 216 5.15 13.64 -6.78
C PHE A 216 3.81 13.09 -7.30
N PRO A 217 3.21 13.72 -8.32
CA PRO A 217 1.90 13.33 -8.80
C PRO A 217 1.92 11.89 -9.35
N SER A 218 0.98 11.08 -8.89
CA SER A 218 0.78 9.70 -9.34
C SER A 218 -0.47 9.59 -10.23
N ALA A 219 -1.49 10.41 -9.96
CA ALA A 219 -2.74 10.47 -10.73
C ALA A 219 -3.09 11.90 -11.16
N SER A 220 -3.92 12.03 -12.21
CA SER A 220 -4.42 13.33 -12.71
C SER A 220 -5.16 14.16 -11.65
N GLY A 221 -5.72 13.51 -10.63
CA GLY A 221 -6.39 14.14 -9.48
C GLY A 221 -5.44 14.71 -8.42
N ASP A 222 -4.12 14.48 -8.50
CA ASP A 222 -3.15 14.95 -7.50
C ASP A 222 -2.79 16.44 -7.64
N LYS A 223 -3.31 17.14 -8.66
CA LYS A 223 -3.09 18.59 -8.87
C LYS A 223 -3.56 19.44 -7.68
N PHE A 224 -2.92 20.60 -7.49
CA PHE A 224 -3.33 21.56 -6.48
C PHE A 224 -4.74 22.09 -6.78
N THR A 225 -5.63 21.91 -5.82
CA THR A 225 -6.97 22.49 -5.86
C THR A 225 -7.22 23.41 -4.68
N ILE A 226 -8.14 24.37 -4.84
CA ILE A 226 -8.48 25.32 -3.77
C ILE A 226 -8.94 24.58 -2.51
N THR A 227 -9.70 23.50 -2.70
CA THR A 227 -10.18 22.66 -1.60
C THR A 227 -9.03 22.04 -0.80
N LYS A 228 -7.98 21.57 -1.47
CA LYS A 228 -6.75 21.04 -0.83
C LYS A 228 -6.02 22.13 -0.05
N ILE A 229 -5.88 23.34 -0.62
CA ILE A 229 -5.21 24.47 0.04
C ILE A 229 -5.94 24.87 1.33
N ILE A 230 -7.27 24.97 1.28
CA ILE A 230 -8.09 25.28 2.46
C ILE A 230 -7.93 24.18 3.53
N ALA A 231 -7.95 22.91 3.14
CA ALA A 231 -7.74 21.79 4.07
C ALA A 231 -6.37 21.88 4.77
N VAL A 232 -5.31 22.21 4.02
CA VAL A 232 -3.95 22.38 4.56
C VAL A 232 -3.90 23.55 5.55
N ILE A 233 -4.47 24.72 5.20
CA ILE A 233 -4.47 25.89 6.09
C ILE A 233 -5.21 25.59 7.40
N LEU A 234 -6.37 24.93 7.33
CA LEU A 234 -7.13 24.55 8.52
C LEU A 234 -6.35 23.59 9.41
N ASN A 235 -5.67 22.60 8.82
CA ASN A 235 -4.86 21.65 9.56
C ASN A 235 -3.66 22.33 10.26
N ILE A 236 -2.93 23.21 9.55
CA ILE A 236 -1.82 24.01 10.13
C ILE A 236 -2.32 24.87 11.28
N SER A 237 -3.46 25.56 11.10
CA SER A 237 -4.06 26.41 12.14
C SER A 237 -4.37 25.62 13.42
N GLY A 238 -4.94 24.41 13.29
CA GLY A 238 -5.21 23.56 14.44
C GLY A 238 -3.93 23.05 15.12
N VAL A 239 -2.92 22.63 14.34
CA VAL A 239 -1.62 22.17 14.86
C VAL A 239 -0.94 23.29 15.64
N VAL A 240 -0.92 24.52 15.10
CA VAL A 240 -0.35 25.68 15.78
C VAL A 240 -1.11 26.02 17.06
N THR A 241 -2.44 25.96 17.04
CA THR A 241 -3.27 26.27 18.21
C THR A 241 -3.01 25.29 19.36
N ILE A 242 -2.87 24.00 19.07
CA ILE A 242 -2.60 22.95 20.06
C ILE A 242 -1.16 23.02 20.58
N THR A 243 -0.20 23.31 19.72
CA THR A 243 1.20 23.43 20.16
C THR A 243 1.42 24.67 21.04
N ILE A 244 0.65 25.73 20.84
CA ILE A 244 0.69 26.94 21.68
C ILE A 244 0.07 26.69 23.07
N SER A 245 -0.93 25.80 23.21
CA SER A 245 -1.60 25.60 24.51
C SER A 245 -0.65 25.14 25.60
N ASP A 246 0.32 24.30 25.24
CA ASP A 246 1.22 23.63 26.17
C ASP A 246 2.70 23.92 25.83
N ILE A 247 2.98 25.06 25.19
CA ILE A 247 4.33 25.46 24.77
C ILE A 247 5.34 25.57 25.92
N HIS A 248 4.86 25.76 27.15
CA HIS A 248 5.70 25.87 28.35
C HIS A 248 6.28 24.52 28.77
N ASP A 249 5.67 23.41 28.39
CA ASP A 249 6.19 22.08 28.66
C ASP A 249 7.15 21.65 27.53
N THR A 250 8.45 21.63 27.85
CA THR A 250 9.49 21.25 26.89
C THR A 250 9.38 19.79 26.44
N ASN A 251 8.87 18.89 27.30
CA ASN A 251 8.65 17.49 26.93
C ASN A 251 7.47 17.38 25.98
N PHE A 252 6.41 18.14 26.24
CA PHE A 252 5.27 18.24 25.33
C PHE A 252 5.69 18.74 23.95
N SER A 253 6.45 19.83 23.88
CA SER A 253 6.89 20.42 22.61
C SER A 253 7.73 19.44 21.78
N ARG A 254 8.65 18.69 22.43
CA ARG A 254 9.43 17.63 21.78
C ARG A 254 8.55 16.48 21.30
N GLY A 255 7.62 16.01 22.12
CA GLY A 255 6.67 14.97 21.74
C GLY A 255 5.81 15.38 20.55
N ALA A 256 5.30 16.62 20.54
CA ALA A 256 4.54 17.18 19.43
C ALA A 256 5.38 17.25 18.14
N LEU A 257 6.63 17.72 18.22
CA LEU A 257 7.52 17.76 17.06
C LEU A 257 7.79 16.35 16.50
N LEU A 258 8.02 15.37 17.37
CA LEU A 258 8.23 13.98 16.98
C LEU A 258 6.98 13.35 16.34
N ALA A 259 5.78 13.67 16.84
CA ALA A 259 4.53 13.24 16.21
C ALA A 259 4.32 13.86 14.83
N LEU A 260 4.73 15.12 14.61
CA LEU A 260 4.71 15.74 13.27
C LEU A 260 5.70 15.07 12.32
N PHE A 261 6.90 14.73 12.79
CA PHE A 261 7.86 13.96 11.98
C PHE A 261 7.33 12.55 11.66
N SER A 262 6.69 11.87 12.63
CA SER A 262 5.98 10.62 12.40
C SER A 262 4.92 10.77 11.29
N ALA A 263 4.08 11.80 11.40
CA ALA A 263 3.05 12.09 10.41
C ALA A 263 3.62 12.33 9.00
N PHE A 264 4.76 13.01 8.91
CA PHE A 264 5.48 13.23 7.65
C PHE A 264 6.01 11.93 7.04
N PHE A 265 6.70 11.09 7.82
CA PHE A 265 7.22 9.81 7.31
C PHE A 265 6.10 8.84 6.94
N TYR A 266 5.01 8.83 7.70
CA TYR A 266 3.82 8.05 7.37
C TYR A 266 3.17 8.52 6.07
N ALA A 267 3.03 9.84 5.88
CA ALA A 267 2.54 10.41 4.63
C ALA A 267 3.44 10.10 3.44
N ALA A 268 4.76 10.19 3.61
CA ALA A 268 5.72 9.82 2.58
C ALA A 268 5.60 8.34 2.20
N TYR A 269 5.46 7.45 3.19
CA TYR A 269 5.14 6.05 2.97
C TYR A 269 3.87 5.87 2.13
N LEU A 270 2.75 6.50 2.51
CA LEU A 270 1.48 6.38 1.80
C LEU A 270 1.57 6.86 0.35
N VAL A 271 2.17 8.03 0.10
CA VAL A 271 2.30 8.60 -1.25
C VAL A 271 3.17 7.72 -2.14
N PHE A 272 4.30 7.23 -1.63
CA PHE A 272 5.18 6.38 -2.41
C PHE A 272 4.60 4.98 -2.65
N VAL A 273 3.87 4.40 -1.70
CA VAL A 273 3.15 3.13 -1.90
C VAL A 273 2.04 3.31 -2.93
N LYS A 274 1.24 4.38 -2.85
CA LYS A 274 0.21 4.70 -3.84
C LYS A 274 0.83 4.79 -5.24
N ARG A 275 1.88 5.59 -5.39
CA ARG A 275 2.60 5.74 -6.67
C ARG A 275 3.08 4.41 -7.25
N LYS A 276 3.65 3.56 -6.39
CA LYS A 276 4.19 2.27 -6.80
C LYS A 276 3.06 1.30 -7.18
N SER A 277 1.98 1.28 -6.42
CA SER A 277 0.79 0.46 -6.68
C SER A 277 0.01 0.88 -7.92
N ASP A 278 0.05 2.16 -8.31
CA ASP A 278 -0.60 2.63 -9.56
C ASP A 278 0.24 2.27 -10.79
N THR A 279 1.55 2.07 -10.63
CA THR A 279 2.49 1.73 -11.73
C THR A 279 2.68 0.23 -11.90
N GLU A 280 2.54 -0.57 -10.84
CA GLU A 280 2.71 -2.03 -10.87
C GLU A 280 1.36 -2.76 -10.77
N GLU A 281 1.32 -4.01 -11.26
CA GLU A 281 0.19 -4.94 -11.07
C GLU A 281 -0.26 -4.96 -9.60
N LYS A 282 -1.57 -5.00 -9.36
CA LYS A 282 -2.19 -4.84 -8.02
C LYS A 282 -1.46 -5.69 -6.97
N VAL A 283 -0.77 -5.03 -6.05
CA VAL A 283 -0.04 -5.70 -4.96
C VAL A 283 -1.04 -6.22 -3.92
N ASP A 284 -0.92 -7.49 -3.55
CA ASP A 284 -1.68 -8.06 -2.43
C ASP A 284 -1.26 -7.40 -1.12
N ILE A 285 -2.11 -6.50 -0.60
CA ILE A 285 -1.84 -5.71 0.61
C ILE A 285 -1.44 -6.56 1.83
N PRO A 286 -2.10 -7.70 2.15
CA PRO A 286 -1.68 -8.55 3.26
C PRO A 286 -0.29 -9.17 3.07
N LEU A 287 0.05 -9.56 1.84
CA LEU A 287 1.38 -10.10 1.51
C LEU A 287 2.45 -9.01 1.66
N PHE A 288 2.14 -7.80 1.21
CA PHE A 288 3.00 -6.63 1.37
C PHE A 288 3.32 -6.34 2.84
N PHE A 289 2.31 -6.21 3.70
CA PHE A 289 2.52 -6.03 5.14
C PHE A 289 3.28 -7.19 5.78
N GLY A 290 3.02 -8.42 5.34
CA GLY A 290 3.77 -9.60 5.75
C GLY A 290 5.28 -9.47 5.48
N PHE A 291 5.66 -9.04 4.27
CA PHE A 291 7.06 -8.80 3.93
C PHE A 291 7.65 -7.59 4.68
N VAL A 292 6.87 -6.53 4.93
CA VAL A 292 7.31 -5.41 5.78
C VAL A 292 7.69 -5.92 7.18
N GLY A 293 6.87 -6.78 7.78
CA GLY A 293 7.17 -7.42 9.07
C GLY A 293 8.43 -8.29 9.02
N LEU A 294 8.59 -9.09 7.96
CA LEU A 294 9.77 -9.95 7.79
C LEU A 294 11.06 -9.13 7.67
N TRP A 295 11.06 -8.10 6.83
CA TRP A 295 12.22 -7.22 6.67
C TRP A 295 12.52 -6.47 7.96
N ASN A 296 11.49 -6.04 8.70
CA ASN A 296 11.69 -5.42 9.99
C ASN A 296 12.42 -6.36 10.97
N LEU A 297 11.95 -7.61 11.08
CA LEU A 297 12.57 -8.63 11.94
C LEU A 297 14.04 -8.90 11.55
N LEU A 298 14.36 -8.89 10.25
CA LEU A 298 15.70 -9.19 9.75
C LEU A 298 16.68 -7.98 9.79
N LEU A 299 16.19 -6.76 9.59
CA LEU A 299 17.04 -5.58 9.38
C LEU A 299 17.15 -4.69 10.62
N MET A 300 16.15 -4.65 11.50
CA MET A 300 16.13 -3.68 12.60
C MET A 300 16.79 -4.20 13.88
N TRP A 301 17.04 -5.50 14.01
CA TRP A 301 17.69 -6.04 15.21
C TRP A 301 19.11 -5.48 15.49
N PRO A 302 19.98 -5.14 14.51
CA PRO A 302 21.31 -4.59 14.81
C PRO A 302 21.24 -3.22 15.48
N VAL A 303 20.14 -2.48 15.27
CA VAL A 303 19.92 -1.16 15.87
C VAL A 303 19.80 -1.27 17.40
N PHE A 304 19.37 -2.41 17.96
CA PHE A 304 19.41 -2.63 19.41
C PHE A 304 20.80 -2.47 19.99
N PHE A 305 21.85 -2.96 19.31
CA PHE A 305 23.22 -2.79 19.81
C PHE A 305 23.65 -1.33 19.75
N ILE A 306 23.33 -0.64 18.65
CA ILE A 306 23.64 0.79 18.48
C ILE A 306 22.98 1.61 19.60
N LEU A 307 21.71 1.33 19.90
CA LEU A 307 20.97 2.02 20.96
C LEU A 307 21.52 1.70 22.36
N ASN A 308 21.92 0.45 22.60
CA ASN A 308 22.51 0.05 23.86
C ASN A 308 23.90 0.69 24.09
N PHE A 309 24.73 0.79 23.03
CA PHE A 309 26.03 1.46 23.10
C PHE A 309 25.90 2.98 23.29
N THR A 310 24.94 3.60 22.61
CA THR A 310 24.65 5.03 22.78
C THR A 310 23.92 5.35 24.08
N LYS A 311 23.45 4.34 24.82
CA LYS A 311 22.65 4.44 26.05
C LYS A 311 21.35 5.24 25.87
N ILE A 312 20.88 5.39 24.64
CA ILE A 312 19.58 5.99 24.33
C ILE A 312 18.47 5.05 24.83
N GLU A 313 18.63 3.74 24.62
CA GLU A 313 17.71 2.72 25.13
C GLU A 313 18.54 1.50 25.58
N LYS A 314 18.49 1.16 26.87
CA LYS A 314 19.19 -0.02 27.40
C LYS A 314 18.44 -1.29 27.02
N PHE A 315 19.15 -2.24 26.43
CA PHE A 315 18.56 -3.54 26.11
C PHE A 315 18.32 -4.35 27.40
N GLU A 316 17.06 -4.48 27.79
CA GLU A 316 16.66 -5.40 28.86
C GLU A 316 15.32 -6.01 28.47
N LEU A 317 15.19 -7.31 28.70
CA LEU A 317 14.01 -8.06 28.33
C LEU A 317 12.84 -7.73 29.26
N PRO A 318 11.60 -7.67 28.74
CA PRO A 318 10.42 -7.41 29.55
C PRO A 318 10.16 -8.54 30.55
N ASN A 319 9.57 -8.18 31.68
CA ASN A 319 9.01 -9.15 32.64
C ASN A 319 7.86 -9.94 32.00
N GLN A 320 7.46 -11.08 32.60
CA GLN A 320 6.39 -11.93 32.06
C GLN A 320 5.07 -11.16 31.83
N ASN A 321 4.68 -10.27 32.74
CA ASN A 321 3.47 -9.45 32.62
C ASN A 321 3.61 -8.42 31.49
N GLN A 322 4.73 -7.69 31.45
CA GLN A 322 5.05 -6.72 30.40
C GLN A 322 5.06 -7.40 29.02
N PHE A 323 5.65 -8.58 28.92
CA PHE A 323 5.69 -9.37 27.71
C PHE A 323 4.28 -9.81 27.27
N ALA A 324 3.44 -10.27 28.21
CA ALA A 324 2.07 -10.65 27.91
C ALA A 324 1.24 -9.47 27.39
N ILE A 325 1.36 -8.29 28.04
CA ILE A 325 0.70 -7.05 27.61
C ILE A 325 1.20 -6.65 26.22
N LEU A 326 2.52 -6.65 26.00
CA LEU A 326 3.13 -6.29 24.72
C LEU A 326 2.72 -7.26 23.60
N PHE A 327 2.69 -8.57 23.89
CA PHE A 327 2.26 -9.60 22.96
C PHE A 327 0.79 -9.43 22.58
N LEU A 328 -0.09 -9.25 23.56
CA LEU A 328 -1.51 -9.03 23.32
C LEU A 328 -1.75 -7.75 22.52
N ASN A 329 -1.04 -6.67 22.86
CA ASN A 329 -1.10 -5.39 22.16
C ASN A 329 -0.61 -5.52 20.71
N GLY A 330 0.52 -6.19 20.48
CA GLY A 330 1.02 -6.47 19.13
C GLY A 330 0.03 -7.31 18.32
N LEU A 331 -0.47 -8.42 18.88
CA LEU A 331 -1.36 -9.31 18.16
C LEU A 331 -2.71 -8.66 17.84
N ILE A 332 -3.41 -8.12 18.84
CA ILE A 332 -4.75 -7.55 18.68
C ILE A 332 -4.67 -6.15 18.09
N GLY A 333 -3.82 -5.30 18.65
CA GLY A 333 -3.74 -3.88 18.34
C GLY A 333 -2.97 -3.54 17.06
N THR A 334 -2.20 -4.48 16.50
CA THR A 334 -1.55 -4.27 15.19
C THR A 334 -1.98 -5.30 14.15
N VAL A 335 -1.76 -6.60 14.37
CA VAL A 335 -2.01 -7.62 13.34
C VAL A 335 -3.50 -7.83 13.07
N ILE A 336 -4.30 -8.06 14.10
CA ILE A 336 -5.74 -8.33 13.92
C ILE A 336 -6.46 -7.05 13.48
N SER A 337 -6.15 -5.92 14.11
CA SER A 337 -6.78 -4.64 13.78
C SER A 337 -6.55 -4.20 12.33
N GLU A 338 -5.34 -4.35 11.79
CA GLU A 338 -5.04 -3.96 10.40
C GLU A 338 -5.75 -4.89 9.41
N ALA A 339 -5.84 -6.18 9.72
CA ALA A 339 -6.60 -7.13 8.91
C ALA A 339 -8.09 -6.82 8.92
N LEU A 340 -8.66 -6.52 10.10
CA LEU A 340 -10.05 -6.10 10.25
C LEU A 340 -10.32 -4.79 9.53
N TRP A 341 -9.38 -3.83 9.59
CA TRP A 341 -9.49 -2.57 8.90
C TRP A 341 -9.57 -2.76 7.39
N LEU A 342 -8.62 -3.54 6.83
CA LEU A 342 -8.61 -3.87 5.41
C LEU A 342 -9.89 -4.59 4.99
N TRP A 343 -10.39 -5.51 5.82
CA TRP A 343 -11.64 -6.21 5.55
C TRP A 343 -12.85 -5.27 5.61
N GLY A 344 -12.88 -4.34 6.55
CA GLY A 344 -13.88 -3.27 6.66
C GLY A 344 -13.89 -2.38 5.42
N CYS A 345 -12.71 -1.95 4.95
CA CYS A 345 -12.54 -1.18 3.71
C CYS A 345 -13.01 -1.97 2.48
N PHE A 346 -12.74 -3.27 2.41
CA PHE A 346 -13.21 -4.14 1.33
C PHE A 346 -14.73 -4.33 1.30
N LEU A 347 -15.37 -4.44 2.48
CA LEU A 347 -16.82 -4.57 2.61
C LEU A 347 -17.58 -3.26 2.33
N THR A 348 -16.91 -2.13 2.51
CA THR A 348 -17.50 -0.78 2.38
C THR A 348 -16.87 -0.03 1.21
N SER A 349 -15.99 0.93 1.51
CA SER A 349 -15.14 1.65 0.57
C SER A 349 -13.97 2.27 1.34
N SER A 350 -12.88 2.57 0.64
CA SER A 350 -11.73 3.26 1.25
C SER A 350 -12.12 4.61 1.86
N LEU A 351 -13.15 5.29 1.32
CA LEU A 351 -13.64 6.56 1.85
C LEU A 351 -14.28 6.39 3.23
N ILE A 352 -15.09 5.34 3.42
CA ILE A 352 -15.71 5.05 4.72
C ILE A 352 -14.63 4.68 5.74
N GLY A 353 -13.60 3.96 5.31
CA GLY A 353 -12.39 3.71 6.11
C GLY A 353 -11.71 5.01 6.56
N THR A 354 -11.52 5.99 5.68
CA THR A 354 -10.95 7.29 6.04
C THR A 354 -11.82 8.05 7.04
N ILE A 355 -13.15 8.02 6.88
CA ILE A 355 -14.06 8.66 7.85
C ILE A 355 -13.99 7.95 9.21
N ALA A 356 -13.90 6.62 9.26
CA ALA A 356 -13.70 5.88 10.50
C ALA A 356 -12.42 6.32 11.23
N MET A 357 -11.30 6.47 10.51
CA MET A 357 -10.05 7.01 11.08
C MET A 357 -10.23 8.37 11.75
N THR A 358 -11.10 9.24 11.23
CA THR A 358 -11.37 10.55 11.86
C THR A 358 -12.09 10.43 13.20
N LEU A 359 -12.81 9.33 13.44
CA LEU A 359 -13.49 9.03 14.69
C LEU A 359 -12.52 8.66 15.82
N GLN A 360 -11.28 8.26 15.49
CA GLN A 360 -10.26 7.92 16.49
C GLN A 360 -9.87 9.11 17.36
N ILE A 361 -9.89 10.33 16.80
CA ILE A 361 -9.57 11.56 17.53
C ILE A 361 -10.57 11.82 18.67
N PRO A 362 -11.89 11.97 18.42
CA PRO A 362 -12.85 12.17 19.50
C PRO A 362 -12.92 10.96 20.44
N LEU A 363 -12.71 9.73 19.94
CA LEU A 363 -12.66 8.55 20.79
C LEU A 363 -11.47 8.59 21.76
N SER A 364 -10.29 9.02 21.30
CA SER A 364 -9.10 9.17 22.16
C SER A 364 -9.32 10.23 23.23
N ILE A 365 -9.86 11.40 22.84
CA ILE A 365 -10.19 12.48 23.80
C ILE A 365 -11.21 11.99 24.83
N LEU A 366 -12.24 11.25 24.40
CA LEU A 366 -13.25 10.68 25.27
C LEU A 366 -12.62 9.68 26.26
N PHE A 367 -11.70 8.84 25.80
CA PHE A 367 -10.99 7.88 26.63
C PHE A 367 -10.18 8.61 27.72
N ASP A 368 -9.39 9.61 27.36
CA ASP A 368 -8.59 10.40 28.31
C ASP A 368 -9.45 11.12 29.35
N VAL A 369 -10.58 11.72 28.94
CA VAL A 369 -11.45 12.46 29.86
C VAL A 369 -12.23 11.53 30.80
N ILE A 370 -12.72 10.39 30.31
CA ILE A 370 -13.53 9.46 31.11
C ILE A 370 -12.65 8.59 32.01
N LEU A 371 -11.61 7.97 31.46
CA LEU A 371 -10.82 6.95 32.16
C LEU A 371 -9.67 7.55 32.96
N LYS A 372 -8.90 8.48 32.39
CA LYS A 372 -7.78 9.13 33.10
C LYS A 372 -8.18 10.36 33.92
N ARG A 373 -9.40 10.87 33.71
CA ARG A 373 -9.93 12.10 34.33
C ARG A 373 -8.99 13.31 34.19
N LYS A 374 -8.22 13.37 33.11
CA LYS A 374 -7.30 14.48 32.83
C LYS A 374 -8.03 15.57 32.03
N PRO A 375 -8.27 16.77 32.60
CA PRO A 375 -8.94 17.83 31.87
C PRO A 375 -7.99 18.47 30.85
N TYR A 376 -8.46 18.62 29.61
CA TYR A 376 -7.76 19.39 28.59
C TYR A 376 -8.11 20.89 28.69
N SER A 377 -7.14 21.75 28.33
CA SER A 377 -7.37 23.19 28.20
C SER A 377 -8.45 23.48 27.15
N PRO A 378 -9.30 24.51 27.32
CA PRO A 378 -10.26 24.92 26.29
C PRO A 378 -9.60 25.21 24.92
N LEU A 379 -8.33 25.64 24.92
CA LEU A 379 -7.58 25.92 23.69
C LEU A 379 -7.29 24.65 22.89
N PHE A 380 -7.09 23.51 23.55
CA PHE A 380 -6.92 22.21 22.90
C PHE A 380 -8.17 21.82 22.11
N TYR A 381 -9.36 21.98 22.70
CA TYR A 381 -10.62 21.71 22.01
C TYR A 381 -10.83 22.64 20.81
N ILE A 382 -10.52 23.93 20.96
CA ILE A 382 -10.60 24.89 19.86
C ILE A 382 -9.66 24.50 18.72
N GLY A 383 -8.44 24.05 19.02
CA GLY A 383 -7.48 23.59 18.01
C GLY A 383 -7.83 22.26 17.34
N SER A 384 -8.57 21.38 18.03
CA SER A 384 -9.01 20.09 17.49
C SER A 384 -10.09 20.22 16.39
N LEU A 385 -10.94 21.24 16.48
CA LEU A 385 -12.06 21.45 15.56
C LEU A 385 -11.62 21.71 14.11
N PRO A 386 -10.67 22.63 13.83
CA PRO A 386 -10.13 22.83 12.48
C PRO A 386 -9.52 21.57 11.86
N ILE A 387 -8.80 20.77 12.65
CA ILE A 387 -8.17 19.52 12.17
C ILE A 387 -9.24 18.50 11.81
N PHE A 388 -10.24 18.30 12.67
CA PHE A 388 -11.36 17.41 12.38
C PHE A 388 -12.10 17.83 11.11
N PHE A 389 -12.37 19.13 10.94
CA PHE A 389 -13.02 19.66 9.75
C PHE A 389 -12.17 19.49 8.49
N ALA A 390 -10.85 19.70 8.59
CA ALA A 390 -9.92 19.47 7.50
C ALA A 390 -9.91 18.00 7.06
N LEU A 391 -9.96 17.05 7.99
CA LEU A 391 -9.99 15.62 7.67
C LEU A 391 -11.29 15.20 6.97
N ILE A 392 -12.43 15.72 7.43
CA ILE A 392 -13.72 15.51 6.73
C ILE A 392 -13.66 16.10 5.33
N LEU A 393 -13.09 17.30 5.18
CA LEU A 393 -12.91 17.93 3.88
C LEU A 393 -12.07 17.03 2.97
N VAL A 394 -10.91 16.53 3.44
CA VAL A 394 -10.06 15.57 2.71
C VAL A 394 -10.83 14.31 2.32
N ALA A 395 -11.61 13.71 3.23
CA ALA A 395 -12.44 12.55 2.93
C ALA A 395 -13.49 12.85 1.84
N LEU A 396 -14.07 14.06 1.82
CA LEU A 396 -14.97 14.51 0.75
C LEU A 396 -14.26 14.75 -0.58
N LEU A 397 -13.00 15.23 -0.58
CA LEU A 397 -12.20 15.32 -1.80
C LEU A 397 -12.00 13.94 -2.43
N MET A 398 -11.69 12.92 -1.63
CA MET A 398 -11.51 11.54 -2.12
C MET A 398 -12.76 10.99 -2.80
N ARG A 399 -13.95 11.53 -2.51
CA ARG A 399 -15.20 11.13 -3.19
C ARG A 399 -15.32 11.70 -4.60
N ASN A 400 -14.81 12.91 -4.81
CA ASN A 400 -15.11 13.75 -5.97
C ASN A 400 -13.84 14.01 -6.79
N ASP A 401 -13.11 12.95 -7.14
CA ASP A 401 -11.79 12.98 -7.82
C ASP A 401 -11.71 13.95 -9.01
N GLU A 402 -12.82 14.19 -9.72
CA GLU A 402 -12.86 15.08 -10.90
C GLU A 402 -13.44 16.47 -10.65
N SER A 403 -14.05 16.73 -9.48
CA SER A 403 -14.75 18.00 -9.25
C SER A 403 -14.58 18.56 -7.85
N ASP A 404 -13.84 19.67 -7.79
CA ASP A 404 -13.64 20.41 -6.56
C ASP A 404 -14.99 20.86 -5.95
N PRO A 405 -15.37 20.33 -4.77
CA PRO A 405 -16.67 20.63 -4.17
C PRO A 405 -16.74 22.11 -3.76
N LEU A 406 -15.64 22.67 -3.22
CA LEU A 406 -15.58 24.08 -2.87
C LEU A 406 -15.47 24.99 -4.09
N MET A 407 -14.82 24.56 -5.18
CA MET A 407 -14.85 25.34 -6.43
C MET A 407 -16.27 25.41 -7.00
N ARG A 408 -17.04 24.31 -6.94
CA ARG A 408 -18.46 24.32 -7.33
C ARG A 408 -19.28 25.22 -6.42
N LEU A 409 -19.07 25.14 -5.10
CA LEU A 409 -19.75 26.01 -4.14
C LEU A 409 -19.39 27.48 -4.35
N CYS A 410 -18.11 27.82 -4.53
CA CYS A 410 -17.64 29.16 -4.86
C CYS A 410 -18.18 29.63 -6.21
N LYS A 411 -18.27 28.78 -7.24
CA LYS A 411 -18.92 29.14 -8.52
C LYS A 411 -20.42 29.37 -8.35
N VAL A 412 -21.11 28.62 -7.51
CA VAL A 412 -22.54 28.82 -7.21
C VAL A 412 -22.76 30.09 -6.38
N ILE A 413 -21.92 30.35 -5.38
CA ILE A 413 -21.94 31.57 -4.56
C ILE A 413 -21.59 32.78 -5.43
N TYR A 414 -20.53 32.71 -6.24
CA TYR A 414 -20.16 33.75 -7.20
C TYR A 414 -21.26 33.98 -8.23
N ARG A 415 -21.89 32.93 -8.78
CA ARG A 415 -23.06 33.09 -9.66
C ARG A 415 -24.24 33.72 -8.93
N LYS A 416 -24.54 33.36 -7.68
CA LYS A 416 -25.59 34.01 -6.87
C LYS A 416 -25.26 35.47 -6.57
N PHE A 417 -24.00 35.78 -6.26
CA PHE A 417 -23.53 37.14 -5.94
C PHE A 417 -23.44 38.02 -7.20
N CYS A 418 -23.04 37.44 -8.33
CA CYS A 418 -23.06 38.09 -9.64
C CYS A 418 -24.46 38.16 -10.25
N SER A 419 -25.40 37.27 -9.93
CA SER A 419 -26.81 37.41 -10.33
C SER A 419 -27.52 38.58 -9.64
N CYS A 420 -26.93 39.19 -8.59
CA CYS A 420 -27.33 40.50 -8.09
C CYS A 420 -26.86 41.66 -8.98
N LYS A 421 -25.97 41.42 -9.95
CA LYS A 421 -25.66 42.31 -11.07
C LYS A 421 -26.14 41.65 -12.36
N LYS A 422 -27.37 41.97 -12.81
CA LYS A 422 -27.95 41.53 -14.09
C LYS A 422 -26.86 41.42 -15.18
N PRO A 423 -26.57 40.22 -15.73
CA PRO A 423 -25.96 40.18 -17.05
C PRO A 423 -27.03 40.61 -18.05
N ASN A 424 -26.71 41.59 -18.91
CA ASN A 424 -27.49 41.80 -20.13
C ASN A 424 -27.43 40.50 -20.92
N ILE A 425 -28.55 39.78 -20.97
CA ILE A 425 -28.73 38.64 -21.87
C ILE A 425 -28.76 39.23 -23.28
N VAL A 426 -27.62 39.21 -23.97
CA VAL A 426 -27.61 39.29 -25.42
C VAL A 426 -28.00 37.90 -25.90
N ARG A 427 -29.24 37.76 -26.37
CA ARG A 427 -29.66 36.62 -27.19
C ARG A 427 -28.82 36.68 -28.47
N ILE A 428 -27.86 35.77 -28.61
CA ILE A 428 -27.29 35.44 -29.91
C ILE A 428 -28.32 34.52 -30.57
N ASN A 429 -28.73 34.86 -31.79
CA ASN A 429 -29.74 34.14 -32.56
C ASN A 429 -29.13 32.79 -33.01
N ASP A 430 -29.82 31.68 -32.76
CA ASP A 430 -29.35 30.31 -33.04
C ASP A 430 -29.24 29.98 -34.56
N GLU A 431 -29.46 30.95 -35.45
CA GLU A 431 -29.41 30.76 -36.90
C GLU A 431 -27.98 30.65 -37.46
N GLU A 432 -26.97 31.25 -36.82
CA GLU A 432 -25.58 31.22 -37.33
C GLU A 432 -24.81 29.92 -37.02
N GLN A 433 -25.31 29.05 -36.12
CA GLN A 433 -24.63 27.79 -35.80
C GLN A 433 -25.08 26.58 -36.66
N GLN A 434 -26.13 26.70 -37.47
CA GLN A 434 -26.58 25.60 -38.33
C GLN A 434 -25.92 25.56 -39.73
N GLU A 435 -25.14 26.56 -40.13
CA GLU A 435 -24.54 26.59 -41.49
C GLU A 435 -23.15 25.92 -41.62
N SER A 436 -22.55 25.41 -40.54
CA SER A 436 -21.17 24.85 -40.61
C SER A 436 -21.07 23.32 -40.71
N LEU A 437 -22.19 22.60 -40.85
CA LEU A 437 -22.19 21.12 -40.83
C LEU A 437 -22.71 20.44 -42.10
N ILE A 438 -22.74 21.12 -43.25
CA ILE A 438 -22.93 20.47 -44.55
C ILE A 438 -22.03 21.16 -45.59
N GLY A 439 -21.00 20.45 -46.06
CA GLY A 439 -20.25 20.89 -47.24
C GLY A 439 -18.92 20.17 -47.44
N SER A 440 -18.93 18.98 -48.02
CA SER A 440 -18.05 18.55 -49.13
C SER A 440 -18.20 17.04 -49.40
N ASN A 441 -19.21 16.70 -50.21
CA ASN A 441 -19.02 15.67 -51.23
C ASN A 441 -18.49 16.42 -52.46
N ASP A 442 -17.29 16.06 -52.90
CA ASP A 442 -16.89 15.95 -54.30
C ASP A 442 -15.72 14.95 -54.40
#